data_AF-A0A0P7ZCW3-F1
#
_entry.id   AF-A0A0P7ZCW3-F1
#
_cell.length_a   1.000
_cell.length_b   1.000
_cell.length_c   1.000
_cell.angle_alpha   90.00
_cell.angle_beta   90.00
_cell.angle_gamma   90.00
#
_symmetry.space_group_name_H-M   'P 1'
#
loop_
_entity.id
_entity.type
_entity.pdbx_description
1 polymer ?
#
loop_
_entity_poly.entity_id
_entity_poly.type
_entity_poly.pdbx_seq_one_letter_code
_entity_poly.pdbx_strand_id
1 'polypeptide(L)'
;MNNTIIRRWKYLLFLSIGILSFYISGFLLGILSEIYGIGIHGTEAVSFMIFTYVILLVAGLVISKERSPGFILNGLVISFAAMFLISVAFFALGAYSDANAKWIAAHRLQTTPENFVIITEEELNQYPALKEAIRSQGTVKVKPEEWKRTDDFLDQKGSRFVKLGEEYYEIGFATV
;
A
#
# COMPACT_ATOMS: atom_id res chain seq x y z
N MET A 1 29.86 -10.74 33.50
CA MET A 1 29.37 -9.93 32.36
C MET A 1 28.98 -8.56 32.89
N ASN A 2 29.46 -7.46 32.28
CA ASN A 2 29.31 -6.10 32.83
C ASN A 2 27.82 -5.67 32.91
N ASN A 3 27.38 -5.08 34.03
CA ASN A 3 25.97 -4.71 34.27
C ASN A 3 25.42 -3.77 33.17
N THR A 4 26.27 -2.92 32.61
CA THR A 4 25.93 -2.02 31.50
C THR A 4 25.57 -2.77 30.22
N ILE A 5 26.26 -3.89 29.94
CA ILE A 5 26.03 -4.73 28.75
C ILE A 5 24.68 -5.45 28.89
N ILE A 6 24.41 -6.05 30.05
CA ILE A 6 23.13 -6.73 30.33
C ILE A 6 21.95 -5.76 30.16
N ARG A 7 22.08 -4.54 30.69
CA ARG A 7 21.04 -3.51 30.58
C ARG A 7 20.78 -3.11 29.13
N ARG A 8 21.83 -2.95 28.32
CA ARG A 8 21.72 -2.63 26.88
C ARG A 8 21.00 -3.74 26.10
N TRP A 9 21.32 -5.00 26.35
CA TRP A 9 20.66 -6.13 25.70
C TRP A 9 19.16 -6.18 26.00
N LYS A 10 18.76 -5.85 27.23
CA LYS A 10 17.34 -5.77 27.58
C LYS A 10 16.63 -4.68 26.79
N TYR A 11 17.21 -3.48 26.66
CA TYR A 11 16.60 -2.42 25.84
C TYR A 11 16.51 -2.81 24.35
N LEU A 12 17.51 -3.50 23.82
CA LEU A 12 17.45 -4.04 22.45
C LEU A 12 16.33 -5.07 22.30
N LEU A 13 16.11 -5.93 23.30
CA LEU A 13 14.99 -6.87 23.32
C LEU A 13 13.63 -6.14 23.23
N PHE A 14 13.41 -5.11 24.06
CA PHE A 14 12.17 -4.34 24.03
C PHE A 14 12.00 -3.56 22.73
N LEU A 15 13.07 -2.96 22.20
CA LEU A 15 13.04 -2.34 20.88
C LEU A 15 12.59 -3.35 19.80
N SER A 16 13.20 -4.53 19.78
CA SER A 16 12.84 -5.60 18.85
C SER A 16 11.40 -6.08 19.03
N ILE A 17 10.88 -6.15 20.26
CA ILE A 17 9.46 -6.47 20.51
C ILE A 17 8.55 -5.45 19.82
N GLY A 18 8.85 -4.16 19.93
CA GLY A 18 8.10 -3.10 19.25
C GLY A 18 8.09 -3.31 17.73
N ILE A 19 9.26 -3.51 17.13
CA ILE A 19 9.42 -3.73 15.69
C ILE A 19 8.68 -5.00 15.23
N LEU A 20 8.95 -6.12 15.88
CA LEU A 20 8.40 -7.43 15.50
C LEU A 20 6.90 -7.51 15.71
N SER A 21 6.33 -6.81 16.69
CA SER A 21 4.89 -6.82 16.93
C SER A 21 4.08 -6.39 15.71
N PHE A 22 4.55 -5.37 14.98
CA PHE A 22 3.95 -4.93 13.73
C PHE A 22 3.94 -6.05 12.68
N TYR A 23 5.12 -6.63 12.38
CA TYR A 23 5.24 -7.66 11.34
C TYR A 23 4.53 -8.97 11.71
N ILE A 24 4.64 -9.43 12.95
CA ILE A 24 3.98 -10.65 13.44
C ILE A 24 2.46 -10.46 13.37
N SER A 25 1.94 -9.30 13.78
CA SER A 25 0.50 -9.03 13.69
C SER A 25 0.00 -9.06 12.25
N GLY A 26 0.71 -8.43 11.30
CA GLY A 26 0.34 -8.45 9.88
C GLY A 26 0.38 -9.86 9.28
N PHE A 27 1.41 -10.64 9.61
CA PHE A 27 1.54 -12.02 9.16
C PHE A 27 0.42 -12.92 9.70
N LEU A 28 0.12 -12.84 11.00
CA LEU A 28 -0.96 -13.61 11.62
C LEU A 28 -2.34 -13.22 11.08
N LEU A 29 -2.59 -11.93 10.85
CA LEU A 29 -3.82 -11.46 10.21
C LEU A 29 -3.96 -12.03 8.80
N GLY A 30 -2.89 -12.08 8.01
CA GLY A 30 -2.90 -12.69 6.68
C GLY A 30 -3.31 -14.16 6.71
N ILE A 31 -2.71 -14.95 7.61
CA ILE A 31 -3.07 -16.36 7.81
C ILE A 31 -4.52 -16.51 8.25
N LEU A 32 -4.98 -15.72 9.22
CA LEU A 32 -6.35 -15.80 9.73
C LEU A 32 -7.37 -15.43 8.66
N SER A 33 -7.09 -14.41 7.85
CA SER A 33 -7.94 -14.00 6.74
C SER A 33 -8.04 -15.11 5.68
N GLU A 34 -6.94 -15.82 5.39
CA GLU A 34 -6.93 -16.91 4.42
C GLU A 34 -7.68 -18.16 4.94
N ILE A 35 -7.46 -18.54 6.20
CA ILE A 35 -8.05 -19.76 6.78
C ILE A 35 -9.54 -19.59 7.06
N TYR A 36 -9.95 -18.45 7.61
CA TYR A 36 -11.31 -18.26 8.11
C TYR A 36 -12.17 -17.36 7.21
N GLY A 37 -11.59 -16.76 6.16
CA GLY A 37 -12.30 -15.81 5.29
C GLY A 37 -12.74 -14.52 6.01
N ILE A 38 -12.20 -14.25 7.20
CA ILE A 38 -12.55 -13.07 8.00
C ILE A 38 -11.74 -11.89 7.46
N GLY A 39 -12.41 -11.01 6.71
CA GLY A 39 -11.85 -9.71 6.32
C GLY A 39 -11.75 -8.80 7.53
N ILE A 40 -10.59 -8.72 8.15
CA ILE A 40 -10.33 -7.82 9.28
C ILE A 40 -10.06 -6.43 8.72
N HIS A 41 -10.98 -5.49 8.95
CA HIS A 41 -10.91 -4.14 8.40
C HIS A 41 -10.60 -3.09 9.47
N GLY A 42 -9.74 -2.13 9.12
CA GLY A 42 -9.52 -0.90 9.89
C GLY A 42 -9.19 -1.10 11.37
N THR A 43 -10.14 -0.74 12.24
CA THR A 43 -9.98 -0.71 13.70
C THR A 43 -9.70 -2.08 14.32
N GLU A 44 -10.18 -3.15 13.70
CA GLU A 44 -9.96 -4.51 14.18
C GLU A 44 -8.50 -4.94 14.00
N ALA A 45 -7.87 -4.56 12.88
CA ALA A 45 -6.46 -4.82 12.63
C ALA A 45 -5.56 -4.09 13.64
N VAL A 46 -5.91 -2.84 13.97
CA VAL A 46 -5.20 -2.05 15.00
C VAL A 46 -5.34 -2.73 16.38
N SER A 47 -6.55 -3.18 16.72
CA SER A 47 -6.81 -3.88 17.99
C SER A 47 -6.00 -5.17 18.09
N PHE A 48 -5.93 -5.94 17.01
CA PHE A 48 -5.13 -7.16 16.93
C PHE A 48 -3.62 -6.90 17.04
N MET A 49 -3.13 -5.81 16.43
CA MET A 49 -1.75 -5.37 16.57
C MET A 49 -1.41 -5.02 18.03
N ILE A 50 -2.27 -4.24 18.69
CA ILE A 50 -2.10 -3.89 20.11
C ILE A 50 -2.11 -5.15 20.98
N PHE A 51 -3.03 -6.09 20.73
CA PHE A 51 -3.10 -7.36 21.44
C PHE A 51 -1.81 -8.17 21.28
N THR A 52 -1.31 -8.31 20.04
CA THR A 52 -0.05 -8.99 19.73
C THR A 52 1.13 -8.31 20.45
N TYR A 53 1.20 -6.99 20.41
CA TYR A 53 2.20 -6.20 21.11
C TYR A 53 2.18 -6.44 22.63
N VAL A 54 1.00 -6.43 23.27
CA VAL A 54 0.86 -6.69 24.71
C VAL A 54 1.35 -8.09 25.08
N ILE A 55 1.00 -9.11 24.29
CA ILE A 55 1.48 -10.48 24.53
C ILE A 55 3.01 -10.54 24.46
N LEU A 56 3.61 -9.96 23.42
CA LEU A 56 5.06 -9.96 23.25
C LEU A 56 5.77 -9.15 24.34
N LEU A 57 5.16 -8.04 24.78
CA LEU A 57 5.67 -7.22 25.87
C LEU A 57 5.68 -8.01 27.19
N VAL A 58 4.58 -8.69 27.53
CA VAL A 58 4.49 -9.55 28.71
C VAL A 58 5.49 -10.70 28.64
N ALA A 59 5.63 -11.35 27.49
CA ALA A 59 6.63 -12.40 27.28
C ALA A 59 8.06 -11.86 27.47
N GLY A 60 8.36 -10.68 26.92
CA GLY A 60 9.64 -10.00 27.10
C GLY A 60 9.95 -9.66 28.56
N LEU A 61 8.95 -9.22 29.32
CA LEU A 61 9.08 -8.97 30.76
C LEU A 61 9.38 -10.26 31.54
N VAL A 62 8.70 -11.36 31.22
CA VAL A 62 8.94 -12.67 31.85
C VAL A 62 10.35 -13.17 31.52
N ILE A 63 10.77 -13.11 30.26
CA ILE A 63 12.08 -13.59 29.79
C ILE A 63 13.23 -12.76 30.39
N SER A 64 13.08 -11.43 30.41
CA SER A 64 14.12 -10.53 30.93
C SER A 64 14.28 -10.62 32.45
N LYS A 65 13.33 -11.24 33.16
CA LYS A 65 13.23 -11.34 34.62
C LYS A 65 13.37 -9.99 35.33
N GLU A 66 13.03 -8.91 34.62
CA GLU A 66 13.22 -7.55 35.12
C GLU A 66 11.99 -7.11 35.92
N ARG A 67 12.24 -6.58 37.11
CA ARG A 67 11.19 -6.16 38.06
C ARG A 67 11.27 -4.68 38.41
N SER A 68 12.31 -3.98 37.94
CA SER A 68 12.46 -2.55 38.19
C SER A 68 11.37 -1.76 37.46
N PRO A 69 10.52 -0.98 38.17
CA PRO A 69 9.44 -0.22 37.54
C PRO A 69 9.97 0.83 36.56
N GLY A 70 11.11 1.45 36.88
CA GLY A 70 11.76 2.40 35.98
C GLY A 70 12.28 1.75 34.71
N PHE A 71 12.78 0.52 34.79
CA PHE A 71 13.16 -0.21 33.58
C PHE A 71 11.94 -0.59 32.75
N ILE A 72 10.89 -1.13 33.38
CA ILE A 72 9.66 -1.56 32.72
C ILE A 72 9.03 -0.40 31.95
N LEU A 73 8.90 0.77 32.58
CA LEU A 73 8.33 1.96 31.94
C LEU A 73 9.17 2.38 30.72
N ASN A 74 10.50 2.43 30.85
CA ASN A 74 11.36 2.79 29.73
C ASN A 74 11.29 1.76 28.59
N GLY A 75 11.24 0.46 28.91
CA GLY A 75 11.08 -0.61 27.92
C GLY A 75 9.75 -0.50 27.17
N LEU A 76 8.67 -0.21 27.88
CA LEU A 76 7.35 0.07 27.30
C LEU A 76 7.40 1.28 26.36
N VAL A 77 8.00 2.40 26.79
CA VAL A 77 8.10 3.60 25.96
C VAL A 77 8.91 3.33 24.68
N ILE A 78 10.07 2.67 24.80
CA ILE A 78 10.93 2.36 23.66
C ILE A 78 10.23 1.44 22.66
N SER A 79 9.59 0.37 23.16
CA SER A 79 8.91 -0.61 22.32
C SER A 79 7.66 -0.03 21.65
N PHE A 80 6.84 0.72 22.40
CA PHE A 80 5.68 1.41 21.86
C PHE A 80 6.07 2.46 20.82
N ALA A 81 7.09 3.28 21.09
CA ALA A 81 7.58 4.28 20.14
C ALA A 81 8.06 3.63 18.84
N ALA A 82 8.78 2.51 18.90
CA ALA A 82 9.22 1.79 17.72
C ALA A 82 8.06 1.24 16.89
N MET A 83 7.10 0.57 17.54
CA MET A 83 5.88 0.08 16.89
C MET A 83 5.10 1.23 16.24
N PHE A 84 4.91 2.33 16.97
CA PHE A 84 4.18 3.50 16.49
C PHE A 84 4.86 4.14 15.27
N LEU A 85 6.18 4.36 15.32
CA LEU A 85 6.93 4.95 14.21
C LEU A 85 6.87 4.10 12.94
N ILE A 86 7.01 2.77 13.08
CA ILE A 86 6.88 1.85 11.94
C ILE A 86 5.46 1.89 11.38
N SER A 87 4.45 1.89 12.25
CA SER A 87 3.05 1.97 11.83
C SER A 87 2.79 3.26 11.04
N VAL A 88 3.19 4.41 11.59
CA VAL A 88 3.05 5.71 10.91
C VAL A 88 3.79 5.70 9.57
N ALA A 89 5.01 5.19 9.51
CA ALA A 89 5.77 5.12 8.26
C ALA A 89 5.05 4.25 7.22
N PHE A 90 4.50 3.11 7.62
CA PHE A 90 3.78 2.20 6.73
C PHE A 90 2.47 2.81 6.23
N PHE A 91 1.68 3.43 7.12
CA PHE A 91 0.46 4.14 6.74
C PHE A 91 0.75 5.35 5.86
N ALA A 92 1.78 6.14 6.16
CA ALA A 92 2.19 7.27 5.34
C ALA A 92 2.65 6.81 3.95
N LEU A 93 3.39 5.70 3.86
CA LEU A 93 3.80 5.11 2.58
C LEU A 93 2.59 4.61 1.78
N GLY A 94 1.62 3.97 2.44
CA GLY A 94 0.37 3.53 1.83
C GLY A 94 -0.44 4.71 1.28
N ALA A 95 -0.70 5.71 2.13
CA ALA A 95 -1.42 6.92 1.74
C ALA A 95 -0.71 7.69 0.62
N TYR A 96 0.63 7.78 0.66
CA TYR A 96 1.40 8.38 -0.42
C TYR A 96 1.28 7.58 -1.73
N SER A 97 1.29 6.25 -1.66
CA SER A 97 1.13 5.39 -2.84
C SER A 97 -0.26 5.49 -3.45
N ASP A 98 -1.28 5.64 -2.62
CA ASP A 98 -2.67 5.79 -3.06
C ASP A 98 -2.97 7.19 -3.59
N ALA A 99 -2.51 8.26 -2.92
CA ALA A 99 -2.64 9.64 -3.41
C ALA A 99 -1.86 9.90 -4.71
N ASN A 100 -0.86 9.08 -5.01
CA ASN A 100 -0.14 9.11 -6.29
C ASN A 100 -0.61 8.02 -7.26
N ALA A 101 -1.70 7.30 -6.94
CA ALA A 101 -2.27 6.32 -7.85
C ALA A 101 -2.84 7.04 -9.08
N LYS A 102 -2.32 6.68 -10.24
CA LYS A 102 -2.75 7.18 -11.53
C LYS A 102 -3.41 6.05 -12.30
N TRP A 103 -4.53 6.34 -12.93
CA TRP A 103 -5.34 5.36 -13.63
C TRP A 103 -5.72 5.84 -15.02
N ILE A 104 -5.72 4.92 -15.98
CA ILE A 104 -6.25 5.11 -17.32
C ILE A 104 -7.41 4.13 -17.48
N ALA A 105 -8.55 4.63 -17.91
CA ALA A 105 -9.72 3.82 -18.21
C ALA A 105 -10.04 3.92 -19.71
N ALA A 106 -10.46 2.82 -20.32
CA ALA A 106 -11.01 2.84 -21.67
C ALA A 106 -12.42 2.26 -21.66
N HIS A 107 -13.40 3.08 -22.01
CA HIS A 107 -14.77 2.67 -22.12
C HIS A 107 -15.16 2.52 -23.59
N ARG A 108 -15.57 1.32 -24.00
CA ARG A 108 -16.03 1.09 -25.37
C ARG A 108 -17.38 1.76 -25.59
N LEU A 109 -17.47 2.56 -26.65
CA LEU A 109 -18.71 3.22 -27.03
C LEU A 109 -19.55 2.35 -27.97
N GLN A 110 -20.87 2.41 -27.80
CA GLN A 110 -21.84 1.73 -28.67
C GLN A 110 -22.23 2.56 -29.90
N THR A 111 -21.91 3.85 -29.90
CA THR A 111 -22.23 4.80 -30.97
C THR A 111 -21.00 5.56 -31.39
N THR A 112 -21.02 6.09 -32.62
CA THR A 112 -19.94 6.92 -33.14
C THR A 112 -19.98 8.28 -32.45
N PRO A 113 -18.92 8.69 -31.73
CA PRO A 113 -18.84 10.01 -31.11
C PRO A 113 -18.67 11.09 -32.18
N GLU A 114 -19.11 12.31 -31.89
CA GLU A 114 -19.05 13.45 -32.82
C GLU A 114 -17.60 13.85 -33.16
N ASN A 115 -16.69 13.78 -32.19
CA ASN A 115 -15.28 14.11 -32.35
C ASN A 115 -14.41 12.96 -31.86
N PHE A 116 -13.65 12.33 -32.75
CA PHE A 116 -12.70 11.28 -32.39
C PHE A 116 -11.38 11.43 -33.14
N VAL A 117 -10.34 10.82 -32.58
CA VAL A 117 -9.02 10.69 -33.21
C VAL A 117 -8.77 9.24 -33.58
N ILE A 118 -8.15 9.00 -34.72
CA ILE A 118 -7.76 7.65 -35.13
C ILE A 118 -6.39 7.36 -34.54
N ILE A 119 -6.27 6.21 -33.88
CA ILE A 119 -5.00 5.71 -33.33
C ILE A 119 -4.71 4.37 -34.00
N THR A 120 -3.48 4.19 -34.48
CA THR A 120 -3.05 2.92 -35.07
C THR A 120 -2.50 1.95 -34.02
N GLU A 121 -2.43 0.67 -34.35
CA GLU A 121 -1.81 -0.33 -33.47
C GLU A 121 -0.32 -0.03 -33.22
N GLU A 122 0.39 0.55 -34.19
CA GLU A 122 1.78 0.98 -34.05
C GLU A 122 1.93 2.13 -33.04
N GLU A 123 1.04 3.12 -33.09
CA GLU A 123 1.01 4.20 -32.11
C GLU A 123 0.68 3.64 -30.72
N LEU A 124 -0.31 2.74 -30.65
CA LEU A 124 -0.74 2.12 -29.40
C LEU A 124 0.36 1.26 -28.75
N ASN A 125 1.25 0.65 -29.53
CA ASN A 125 2.41 -0.10 -29.02
C ASN A 125 3.38 0.77 -28.21
N GLN A 126 3.38 2.09 -28.41
CA GLN A 126 4.20 3.02 -27.61
C GLN A 126 3.59 3.31 -26.24
N TYR A 127 2.30 3.02 -26.05
CA TYR A 127 1.51 3.29 -24.84
C TYR A 127 0.89 2.00 -24.29
N PRO A 128 1.70 1.10 -23.68
CA PRO A 128 1.24 -0.22 -23.26
C PRO A 128 0.10 -0.17 -22.24
N ALA A 129 0.06 0.83 -21.35
CA ALA A 129 -1.07 1.00 -20.44
C ALA A 129 -2.39 1.37 -21.15
N LEU A 130 -2.34 2.27 -22.14
CA LEU A 130 -3.50 2.62 -22.94
C LEU A 130 -3.99 1.39 -23.73
N LYS A 131 -3.04 0.64 -24.30
CA LYS A 131 -3.31 -0.61 -24.99
C LYS A 131 -4.03 -1.62 -24.11
N GLU A 132 -3.55 -1.78 -22.89
CA GLU A 132 -4.15 -2.70 -21.93
C GLU A 132 -5.52 -2.23 -21.46
N ALA A 133 -5.71 -0.92 -21.24
CA ALA A 133 -7.02 -0.37 -20.89
C ALA A 133 -8.06 -0.64 -21.99
N ILE A 134 -7.70 -0.39 -23.26
CA ILE A 134 -8.57 -0.64 -24.41
C ILE A 134 -8.91 -2.13 -24.54
N ARG A 135 -7.91 -3.02 -24.42
CA ARG A 135 -8.10 -4.48 -24.53
C ARG A 135 -8.96 -5.06 -23.41
N SER A 136 -8.73 -4.61 -22.19
CA SER A 136 -9.50 -5.05 -21.02
C SER A 136 -10.86 -4.37 -20.91
N GLN A 137 -11.10 -3.29 -21.69
CA GLN A 137 -12.27 -2.41 -21.57
C GLN A 137 -12.48 -1.93 -20.13
N GLY A 138 -11.36 -1.66 -19.45
CA GLY A 138 -11.32 -1.50 -18.00
C GLY A 138 -10.43 -0.36 -17.57
N THR A 139 -10.19 -0.30 -16.26
CA THR A 139 -9.31 0.68 -15.62
C THR A 139 -7.99 0.01 -15.26
N VAL A 140 -6.88 0.61 -15.68
CA VAL A 140 -5.52 0.10 -15.46
C VAL A 140 -4.76 1.06 -14.56
N LYS A 141 -4.11 0.54 -13.51
CA LYS A 141 -3.20 1.32 -12.66
C LYS A 141 -1.90 1.54 -13.42
N VAL A 142 -1.42 2.77 -13.47
CA VAL A 142 -0.26 3.15 -14.28
C VAL A 142 0.73 3.96 -13.47
N LYS A 143 1.99 3.98 -13.95
CA LYS A 143 3.00 4.87 -13.39
C LYS A 143 2.69 6.32 -13.77
N PRO A 144 3.02 7.32 -12.93
CA PRO A 144 2.74 8.72 -13.23
C PRO A 144 3.34 9.22 -14.54
N GLU A 145 4.52 8.74 -14.92
CA GLU A 145 5.19 9.14 -16.16
C GLU A 145 4.45 8.63 -17.40
N GLU A 146 3.98 7.39 -17.35
CA GLU A 146 3.21 6.78 -18.44
C GLU A 146 1.81 7.37 -18.53
N TRP A 147 1.19 7.66 -17.38
CA TRP A 147 -0.07 8.38 -17.31
C TRP A 147 0.03 9.72 -18.02
N LYS A 148 1.02 10.55 -17.65
CA LYS A 148 1.22 11.88 -18.22
C LYS A 148 1.56 11.80 -19.70
N ARG A 149 2.43 10.88 -20.11
CA ARG A 149 2.80 10.72 -21.52
C ARG A 149 1.58 10.34 -22.38
N THR A 150 0.67 9.51 -21.85
CA THR A 150 -0.56 9.14 -22.57
C THR A 150 -1.56 10.30 -22.61
N ASP A 151 -1.66 11.05 -21.51
CA ASP A 151 -2.47 12.27 -21.38
C ASP A 151 -2.03 13.31 -22.43
N ASP A 152 -0.74 13.64 -22.45
CA ASP A 152 -0.12 14.57 -23.39
C ASP A 152 -0.30 14.11 -24.86
N PHE A 153 -0.19 12.81 -25.12
CA PHE A 153 -0.38 12.24 -26.46
C PHE A 153 -1.82 12.44 -26.98
N LEU A 154 -2.83 12.16 -26.15
CA LEU A 154 -4.23 12.35 -26.54
C LEU A 154 -4.61 13.82 -26.65
N ASP A 155 -4.04 14.68 -25.79
CA ASP A 155 -4.21 16.13 -25.91
C ASP A 155 -3.59 16.67 -27.19
N GLN A 156 -2.41 16.18 -27.59
CA GLN A 156 -1.80 16.52 -28.88
C GLN A 156 -2.62 16.03 -30.08
N LYS A 157 -3.27 14.87 -29.95
CA LYS A 157 -4.20 14.35 -30.97
C LYS A 157 -5.50 15.16 -31.02
N GLY A 158 -5.91 15.78 -29.91
CA GLY A 158 -7.03 16.71 -29.83
C GLY A 158 -8.37 16.08 -29.43
N SER A 159 -8.41 14.80 -29.04
CA SER A 159 -9.61 14.18 -28.48
C SER A 159 -9.29 13.02 -27.54
N ARG A 160 -10.12 12.84 -26.52
CA ARG A 160 -10.13 11.68 -25.62
C ARG A 160 -10.98 10.52 -26.16
N PHE A 161 -11.74 10.75 -27.22
CA PHE A 161 -12.43 9.71 -27.95
C PHE A 161 -11.54 9.17 -29.07
N VAL A 162 -11.30 7.88 -29.04
CA VAL A 162 -10.35 7.20 -29.91
C VAL A 162 -11.08 6.19 -30.79
N LYS A 163 -10.72 6.15 -32.07
CA LYS A 163 -11.07 5.06 -32.98
C LYS A 163 -9.87 4.13 -33.16
N LEU A 164 -10.07 2.83 -32.93
CA LEU A 164 -9.09 1.77 -33.18
C LEU A 164 -9.78 0.69 -34.04
N GLY A 165 -9.34 0.53 -35.28
CA GLY A 165 -10.05 -0.32 -36.25
C GLY A 165 -11.48 0.17 -36.49
N GLU A 166 -12.47 -0.67 -36.24
CA GLU A 166 -13.90 -0.35 -36.39
C GLU A 166 -14.58 0.08 -35.07
N GLU A 167 -13.83 0.15 -33.97
CA GLU A 167 -14.38 0.37 -32.64
C GLU A 167 -13.99 1.75 -32.08
N TYR A 168 -14.87 2.30 -31.24
CA TYR A 168 -14.72 3.61 -30.61
C TYR A 168 -14.61 3.47 -29.09
N TYR A 169 -13.74 4.26 -28.50
CA TYR A 169 -13.41 4.22 -27.07
C TYR A 169 -13.35 5.64 -26.50
N GLU A 170 -13.88 5.83 -25.30
CA GLU A 170 -13.62 7.01 -24.47
C GLU A 170 -12.48 6.70 -23.50
N ILE A 171 -11.44 7.54 -23.50
CA ILE A 171 -10.30 7.37 -22.61
C ILE A 171 -10.42 8.33 -21.43
N GLY A 172 -10.60 7.76 -20.24
CA GLY A 172 -10.68 8.48 -18.97
C GLY A 172 -9.35 8.45 -18.22
N PHE A 173 -9.05 9.55 -17.52
CA PHE A 173 -7.87 9.69 -16.69
C PHE A 173 -8.31 10.02 -15.27
N ALA A 174 -7.88 9.23 -14.30
CA ALA A 174 -8.25 9.43 -12.90
C ALA A 174 -7.00 9.48 -11.99
N THR A 175 -7.12 10.30 -10.97
CA THR A 175 -6.17 10.47 -9.88
C THR A 175 -6.96 10.39 -8.58
N VAL A 176 -6.42 9.75 -7.56
CA VAL A 176 -7.07 9.65 -6.23
C VAL A 176 -6.58 10.79 -5.34
#